data_AF-A0AAV9J3N2-F1
#
_entry.id   AF-A0AAV9J3N2-F1
#
_cell.length_a   1.000
_cell.length_b   1.000
_cell.length_c   1.000
_cell.angle_alpha   90.00
_cell.angle_beta   90.00
_cell.angle_gamma   90.00
#
_symmetry.space_group_name_H-M   'P 1'
#
loop_
_entity.id
_entity.type
_entity.pdbx_description
1 polymer ?
#
loop_
_entity_poly.entity_id
_entity_poly.type
_entity_poly.pdbx_seq_one_letter_code
_entity_poly.pdbx_strand_id
1 'polypeptide(L)'
;MSGNAGFNILRDTLWGGGNNWLHNRSEDETYKLLIDSYHLRIEDEYTFRGDAGGLYADEDPVPHFRRFLRKAEKKEGVLPPWWTLEKKTACVRKGNTSNEWSCLHAAVEKSDIQEHYHDNTMPTQLRMLADEITGSNVMSPA
;
A
#
# COMPACT_ATOMS: atom_id res chain seq x y z
N MET A 1 -5.81 21.92 9.98
CA MET A 1 -7.08 21.18 9.79
C MET A 1 -7.62 21.25 8.34
N SER A 2 -6.76 21.42 7.31
CA SER A 2 -7.22 21.67 5.92
C SER A 2 -6.96 20.52 4.94
N GLY A 3 -6.54 19.34 5.39
CA GLY A 3 -6.13 18.23 4.50
C GLY A 3 -7.21 17.23 4.10
N ASN A 4 -8.42 17.29 4.68
CA ASN A 4 -9.35 16.15 4.61
C ASN A 4 -10.41 16.22 3.51
N ALA A 5 -10.74 17.39 2.96
CA ALA A 5 -11.87 17.51 2.03
C ALA A 5 -11.61 16.77 0.69
N GLY A 6 -10.44 16.97 0.08
CA GLY A 6 -10.07 16.28 -1.15
C GLY A 6 -9.92 14.76 -0.97
N PHE A 7 -9.32 14.33 0.14
CA PHE A 7 -9.21 12.91 0.47
C PHE A 7 -10.58 12.26 0.67
N ASN A 8 -11.49 12.93 1.38
CA ASN A 8 -12.85 12.42 1.59
C ASN A 8 -13.61 12.29 0.27
N ILE A 9 -13.51 13.28 -0.64
CA ILE A 9 -14.12 13.19 -1.98
C ILE A 9 -13.56 11.99 -2.74
N LEU A 10 -12.25 11.77 -2.72
CA LEU A 10 -11.64 10.61 -3.38
C LEU A 10 -12.08 9.30 -2.72
N ARG A 11 -12.19 9.24 -1.38
CA ARG A 11 -12.67 8.06 -0.65
C ARG A 11 -14.14 7.75 -1.01
N ASP A 12 -14.99 8.77 -1.08
CA ASP A 12 -16.38 8.60 -1.49
C ASP A 12 -16.48 8.11 -2.94
N THR A 13 -15.67 8.70 -3.83
CA THR A 13 -15.68 8.41 -5.27
C THR A 13 -15.12 7.04 -5.61
N LEU A 14 -13.99 6.65 -5.01
CA LEU A 14 -13.24 5.45 -5.38
C LEU A 14 -13.55 4.26 -4.46
N TRP A 15 -13.87 4.51 -3.19
CA TRP A 15 -14.07 3.46 -2.18
C TRP A 15 -15.49 3.43 -1.61
N GLY A 16 -16.39 4.32 -2.03
CA GLY A 16 -17.76 4.40 -1.52
C GLY A 16 -17.87 4.95 -0.09
N GLY A 17 -16.85 5.68 0.39
CA GLY A 17 -16.89 6.44 1.64
C GLY A 17 -16.45 5.69 2.90
N GLY A 18 -16.17 4.39 2.81
CA GLY A 18 -15.59 3.59 3.88
C GLY A 18 -14.06 3.50 3.81
N ASN A 19 -13.45 2.93 4.85
CA ASN A 19 -12.04 2.51 4.84
C ASN A 19 -11.88 1.00 4.60
N ASN A 20 -12.98 0.30 4.32
CA ASN A 20 -13.11 -1.14 4.12
C ASN A 20 -12.84 -1.60 2.67
N TRP A 21 -12.04 -0.85 1.91
CA TRP A 21 -11.77 -1.10 0.50
C TRP A 21 -11.18 -2.49 0.20
N LEU A 22 -10.52 -3.11 1.19
CA LEU A 22 -9.99 -4.48 1.09
C LEU A 22 -11.03 -5.56 1.47
N HIS A 23 -12.14 -5.24 2.12
CA HIS A 23 -13.00 -6.23 2.79
C HIS A 23 -13.71 -7.20 1.85
N ASN A 24 -13.98 -6.78 0.61
CA ASN A 24 -14.69 -7.60 -0.39
C ASN A 24 -13.74 -8.29 -1.37
N ARG A 25 -12.45 -8.42 -1.02
CA ARG A 25 -11.42 -8.99 -1.88
C ARG A 25 -10.97 -10.35 -1.38
N SER A 26 -10.44 -11.16 -2.30
CA SER A 26 -9.81 -12.42 -1.94
C SER A 26 -8.54 -12.19 -1.12
N GLU A 27 -8.04 -13.24 -0.45
CA GLU A 27 -6.77 -13.16 0.28
C GLU A 27 -5.60 -12.80 -0.66
N ASP A 28 -5.49 -13.49 -1.79
CA ASP A 28 -4.42 -13.28 -2.76
C ASP A 28 -4.39 -11.84 -3.30
N GLU A 29 -5.56 -11.33 -3.66
CA GLU A 29 -5.72 -9.96 -4.12
C GLU A 29 -5.38 -8.96 -3.01
N THR A 30 -5.88 -9.18 -1.79
CA THR A 30 -5.56 -8.32 -0.64
C THR A 30 -4.06 -8.26 -0.39
N TYR A 31 -3.36 -9.38 -0.50
CA TYR A 31 -1.90 -9.40 -0.34
C TYR A 31 -1.19 -8.59 -1.42
N LYS A 32 -1.57 -8.75 -2.70
CA LYS A 32 -1.00 -7.97 -3.81
C LYS A 32 -1.20 -6.48 -3.59
N LEU A 33 -2.41 -6.07 -3.22
CA LEU A 33 -2.75 -4.67 -2.97
C LEU A 33 -1.96 -4.06 -1.80
N LEU A 34 -1.77 -4.82 -0.72
CA LEU A 34 -0.94 -4.36 0.40
C LEU A 34 0.53 -4.19 0.01
N ILE A 35 1.06 -5.10 -0.81
CA ILE A 35 2.44 -5.03 -1.30
C ILE A 35 2.61 -3.87 -2.28
N ASP A 36 1.74 -3.74 -3.28
CA ASP A 36 1.84 -2.71 -4.30
C ASP A 36 1.55 -1.31 -3.73
N SER A 37 0.70 -1.22 -2.69
CA SER A 37 0.54 0.00 -1.89
C SER A 37 1.82 0.38 -1.14
N TYR A 38 2.54 -0.61 -0.61
CA TYR A 38 3.85 -0.39 -0.02
C TYR A 38 4.90 0.03 -1.06
N HIS A 39 4.92 -0.56 -2.26
CA HIS A 39 5.84 -0.14 -3.33
C HIS A 39 5.65 1.33 -3.70
N LEU A 40 4.41 1.75 -4.00
CA LEU A 40 4.14 3.15 -4.33
C LEU A 40 4.44 4.09 -3.17
N ARG A 41 4.29 3.63 -1.92
CA ARG A 41 4.66 4.42 -0.75
C ARG A 41 6.15 4.71 -0.69
N ILE A 42 6.97 3.68 -0.88
CA ILE A 42 8.44 3.79 -0.84
C ILE A 42 8.94 4.60 -2.04
N GLU A 43 8.35 4.38 -3.21
CA GLU A 43 8.61 5.17 -4.43
C GLU A 43 8.35 6.66 -4.23
N ASP A 44 7.18 7.01 -3.65
CA ASP A 44 6.83 8.39 -3.36
C ASP A 44 7.73 8.99 -2.24
N GLU A 45 8.10 8.21 -1.21
CA GLU A 45 9.01 8.67 -0.14
C GLU A 45 10.41 8.99 -0.69
N TYR A 46 10.93 8.16 -1.59
CA TYR A 46 12.17 8.42 -2.29
C TYR A 46 12.05 9.65 -3.19
N THR A 47 11.04 9.69 -4.06
CA THR A 47 10.87 10.75 -5.08
C THR A 47 10.60 12.13 -4.48
N PHE A 48 9.72 12.24 -3.48
CA PHE A 48 9.27 13.54 -2.96
C PHE A 48 9.98 13.98 -1.69
N ARG A 49 10.59 13.07 -0.93
CA ARG A 49 11.25 13.38 0.34
C ARG A 49 12.74 13.06 0.36
N GLY A 50 13.26 12.38 -0.68
CA GLY A 50 14.64 11.92 -0.70
C GLY A 50 14.94 10.84 0.35
N ASP A 51 13.91 10.18 0.90
CA ASP A 51 14.07 9.10 1.87
C ASP A 51 14.30 7.79 1.12
N ALA A 52 15.55 7.35 1.09
CA ALA A 52 15.97 6.16 0.34
C ALA A 52 15.82 4.84 1.12
N GLY A 53 15.03 4.76 2.21
CA GLY A 53 14.95 3.52 3.01
C GLY A 53 14.51 2.26 2.25
N GLY A 54 14.93 1.08 2.73
CA GLY A 54 14.52 -0.20 2.15
C GLY A 54 15.17 -0.47 0.79
N LEU A 55 14.34 -0.73 -0.23
CA LEU A 55 14.80 -1.11 -1.58
C LEU A 55 15.76 -0.07 -2.18
N TYR A 56 15.51 1.23 -1.98
CA TYR A 56 16.33 2.31 -2.53
C TYR A 56 17.63 2.59 -1.77
N ALA A 57 17.87 1.89 -0.65
CA ALA A 57 19.11 1.94 0.14
C ALA A 57 19.88 0.61 0.08
N ASP A 58 19.52 -0.27 -0.85
CA ASP A 58 20.04 -1.64 -0.92
C ASP A 58 19.84 -2.44 0.38
N GLU A 59 18.80 -2.12 1.15
CA GLU A 59 18.41 -2.84 2.37
C GLU A 59 17.37 -3.92 2.08
N ASP A 60 17.26 -4.91 2.99
CA ASP A 60 16.15 -5.87 2.94
C ASP A 60 14.80 -5.15 3.14
N PRO A 61 13.87 -5.19 2.17
CA PRO A 61 12.56 -4.55 2.28
C PRO A 61 11.61 -5.27 3.25
N VAL A 62 11.88 -6.53 3.63
CA VAL A 62 10.95 -7.34 4.43
C VAL A 62 10.67 -6.76 5.84
N PRO A 63 11.67 -6.31 6.63
CA PRO A 63 11.44 -5.65 7.91
C PRO A 63 10.59 -4.38 7.79
N HIS A 64 10.79 -3.60 6.73
CA HIS A 64 10.05 -2.38 6.44
C HIS A 64 8.60 -2.68 6.08
N PHE A 65 8.36 -3.67 5.21
CA PHE A 65 7.01 -4.13 4.89
C PHE A 65 6.28 -4.70 6.11
N ARG A 66 6.97 -5.47 6.99
CA ARG A 66 6.38 -5.92 8.26
C ARG A 66 5.97 -4.76 9.16
N ARG A 67 6.70 -3.64 9.15
CA ARG A 67 6.35 -2.41 9.88
C ARG A 67 5.12 -1.75 9.26
N PHE A 68 5.01 -1.71 7.94
CA PHE A 68 3.84 -1.23 7.22
C PHE A 68 2.58 -2.04 7.61
N LEU A 69 2.64 -3.38 7.57
CA LEU A 69 1.54 -4.25 7.99
C LEU A 69 1.16 -4.06 9.48
N ARG A 70 2.14 -3.85 10.37
CA ARG A 70 1.85 -3.51 11.79
C ARG A 70 1.08 -2.20 11.94
N LYS A 71 1.26 -1.24 11.02
CA LYS A 71 0.45 -0.01 11.03
C LYS A 71 -0.96 -0.31 10.53
N ALA A 72 -1.11 -1.11 9.48
CA ALA A 72 -2.41 -1.52 8.95
C ALA A 72 -3.25 -2.25 10.01
N GLU A 73 -2.64 -3.14 10.79
CA GLU A 73 -3.29 -3.86 11.91
C GLU A 73 -3.81 -2.94 13.03
N LYS A 74 -3.30 -1.71 13.12
CA LYS A 74 -3.75 -0.72 14.11
C LYS A 74 -4.87 0.18 13.57
N LYS A 75 -5.22 0.06 12.29
CA LYS A 75 -6.26 0.87 11.65
C LYS A 75 -7.56 0.08 11.62
N GLU A 76 -8.53 0.56 12.38
CA GLU A 76 -9.87 -0.01 12.39
C GLU A 76 -10.49 0.07 10.99
N GLY A 77 -11.05 -1.03 10.49
CA GLY A 77 -11.78 -1.07 9.23
C GLY A 77 -10.92 -1.09 7.95
N VAL A 78 -9.59 -1.07 8.04
CA VAL A 78 -8.71 -1.18 6.84
C VAL A 78 -8.54 -2.64 6.41
N LEU A 79 -8.21 -3.51 7.36
CA LEU A 79 -7.95 -4.91 7.07
C LEU A 79 -9.24 -5.74 7.15
N PRO A 80 -9.44 -6.70 6.24
CA PRO A 80 -10.62 -7.56 6.25
C PRO A 80 -10.78 -8.32 7.57
N PRO A 81 -12.01 -8.68 7.98
CA PRO A 81 -12.25 -9.42 9.24
C PRO A 81 -11.54 -10.77 9.34
N TRP A 82 -11.19 -11.38 8.21
CA TRP A 82 -10.43 -12.63 8.16
C TRP A 82 -8.93 -12.46 8.38
N TRP A 83 -8.42 -11.22 8.48
CA TRP A 83 -7.00 -10.96 8.67
C TRP A 83 -6.49 -11.46 10.02
N THR A 84 -5.45 -12.28 10.00
CA THR A 84 -4.80 -12.83 11.19
C THR A 84 -3.27 -12.78 11.09
N LEU A 85 -2.57 -13.16 12.17
CA LEU A 85 -1.11 -13.33 12.15
C LEU A 85 -0.64 -14.34 11.09
N GLU A 86 -1.43 -15.38 10.83
CA GLU A 86 -1.15 -16.35 9.76
C GLU A 86 -1.21 -15.67 8.40
N LYS A 87 -2.25 -14.84 8.16
CA LYS A 87 -2.45 -14.10 6.90
C LYS A 87 -1.37 -13.05 6.67
N LYS A 88 -0.93 -12.36 7.73
CA LYS A 88 0.27 -11.52 7.67
C LYS A 88 1.51 -12.30 7.24
N THR A 89 1.72 -13.48 7.81
CA THR A 89 2.88 -14.32 7.47
C THR A 89 2.80 -14.79 6.01
N ALA A 90 1.61 -15.17 5.54
CA ALA A 90 1.38 -15.52 4.15
C ALA A 90 1.60 -14.34 3.20
N CYS A 91 1.14 -13.14 3.56
CA CYS A 91 1.34 -11.91 2.80
C CYS A 91 2.83 -11.56 2.68
N VAL A 92 3.59 -11.60 3.78
CA VAL A 92 5.04 -11.37 3.76
C VAL A 92 5.75 -12.44 2.92
N ARG A 93 5.35 -13.70 3.03
CA ARG A 93 5.92 -14.78 2.22
C ARG A 93 5.67 -14.54 0.73
N LYS A 94 4.45 -14.14 0.35
CA LYS A 94 4.09 -13.81 -1.03
C LYS A 94 5.00 -12.70 -1.57
N GLY A 95 5.15 -11.61 -0.82
CA GLY A 95 6.03 -10.51 -1.20
C GLY A 95 7.51 -10.89 -1.28
N ASN A 96 7.94 -11.93 -0.56
CA ASN A 96 9.33 -12.40 -0.59
C ASN A 96 9.57 -13.54 -1.61
N THR A 97 8.56 -13.93 -2.39
CA THR A 97 8.71 -14.94 -3.45
C THR A 97 9.24 -14.26 -4.70
N SER A 98 10.45 -14.65 -5.14
CA SER A 98 11.01 -14.23 -6.42
C SER A 98 10.12 -14.66 -7.60
N ASN A 99 10.01 -13.81 -8.63
CA ASN A 99 9.26 -14.04 -9.88
C ASN A 99 7.74 -13.84 -9.82
N GLU A 100 7.18 -13.34 -8.72
CA GLU A 100 5.82 -12.79 -8.72
C GLU A 100 5.85 -11.28 -8.97
N TRP A 101 4.77 -10.74 -9.56
CA TRP A 101 4.61 -9.30 -9.79
C TRP A 101 4.84 -8.48 -8.52
N SER A 102 4.15 -8.84 -7.44
CA SER A 102 4.25 -8.17 -6.14
C SER A 102 5.46 -8.65 -5.34
N CYS A 103 6.64 -8.75 -5.97
CA CYS A 103 7.90 -9.06 -5.28
C CYS A 103 8.46 -7.81 -4.61
N LEU A 104 8.72 -7.87 -3.31
CA LEU A 104 9.23 -6.74 -2.50
C LEU A 104 10.62 -6.24 -2.93
N HIS A 105 11.37 -7.07 -3.65
CA HIS A 105 12.73 -6.77 -4.10
C HIS A 105 12.78 -6.14 -5.50
N ALA A 106 11.62 -5.80 -6.08
CA ALA A 106 11.52 -5.14 -7.38
C ALA A 106 10.84 -3.77 -7.22
N ALA A 107 11.43 -2.75 -7.85
CA ALA A 107 10.80 -1.44 -7.93
C ALA A 107 9.57 -1.52 -8.85
N VAL A 108 8.52 -0.79 -8.49
CA VAL A 108 7.28 -0.71 -9.28
C VAL A 108 6.86 0.75 -9.36
N GLU A 109 6.76 1.27 -10.58
CA GLU A 109 6.36 2.64 -10.85
C GLU A 109 4.84 2.76 -11.08
N LYS A 110 4.37 4.01 -11.19
CA LYS A 110 2.96 4.31 -11.47
C LYS A 110 2.45 3.61 -12.74
N SER A 111 3.20 3.66 -13.84
CA SER A 111 2.79 3.08 -15.13
C SER A 111 2.65 1.56 -15.04
N ASP A 112 3.57 0.92 -14.31
CA ASP A 112 3.59 -0.52 -14.09
C ASP A 112 2.29 -0.99 -13.42
N ILE A 113 1.84 -0.27 -12.38
CA ILE A 113 0.56 -0.52 -11.71
C ILE A 113 -0.63 -0.33 -12.66
N GLN A 114 -0.63 0.72 -13.48
CA GLN A 114 -1.74 0.98 -14.40
C GLN A 114 -1.86 -0.13 -15.44
N GLU A 115 -0.73 -0.60 -15.97
CA GLU A 115 -0.68 -1.69 -16.92
C GLU A 115 -1.13 -3.01 -16.28
N HIS A 116 -0.61 -3.35 -15.10
CA HIS A 116 -0.92 -4.62 -14.42
C HIS A 116 -2.39 -4.76 -14.05
N TYR A 117 -3.00 -3.69 -13.51
CA TYR A 117 -4.39 -3.72 -13.05
C TYR A 117 -5.40 -3.32 -14.12
N HIS A 118 -4.94 -2.85 -15.28
CA HIS A 118 -5.79 -2.28 -16.34
C HIS A 118 -6.74 -1.17 -15.83
N ASP A 119 -6.30 -0.41 -14.84
CA ASP A 119 -7.09 0.65 -14.18
C ASP A 119 -6.22 1.88 -13.92
N ASN A 120 -6.55 2.98 -14.62
CA ASN A 120 -5.84 4.25 -14.53
C ASN A 120 -5.93 4.90 -13.14
N THR A 121 -6.95 4.56 -12.35
CA THR A 121 -7.17 5.06 -10.99
C THR A 121 -6.45 4.22 -9.93
N MET A 122 -5.94 3.04 -10.30
CA MET A 122 -5.36 2.10 -9.35
C MET A 122 -4.16 2.67 -8.57
N PRO A 123 -3.22 3.41 -9.18
CA PRO A 123 -2.15 4.03 -8.41
C PRO A 123 -2.66 5.02 -7.36
N THR A 124 -3.75 5.74 -7.64
CA THR A 124 -4.38 6.66 -6.68
C THR A 124 -4.99 5.88 -5.52
N GLN A 125 -5.71 4.80 -5.79
CA GLN A 125 -6.31 3.95 -4.76
C GLN A 125 -5.24 3.33 -3.84
N LEU A 126 -4.13 2.82 -4.41
CA LEU A 126 -3.03 2.24 -3.65
C LEU A 126 -2.28 3.28 -2.78
N ARG A 127 -2.10 4.51 -3.27
CA ARG A 127 -1.56 5.63 -2.48
C ARG A 127 -2.49 6.03 -1.34
N MET A 128 -3.80 6.09 -1.60
CA MET A 128 -4.79 6.34 -0.55
C MET A 128 -4.74 5.27 0.54
N LEU A 129 -4.57 4.00 0.16
CA LEU A 129 -4.37 2.91 1.11
C LEU A 129 -3.10 3.08 1.95
N ALA A 130 -1.98 3.47 1.33
CA ALA A 130 -0.74 3.74 2.05
C ALA A 130 -0.88 4.91 3.03
N ASP A 131 -1.57 5.98 2.62
CA ASP A 131 -1.83 7.15 3.47
C ASP A 131 -2.72 6.79 4.67
N GLU A 132 -3.78 6.00 4.45
CA GLU A 132 -4.67 5.52 5.52
C GLU A 132 -3.89 4.64 6.54
N ILE A 133 -3.07 3.71 6.03
CA ILE A 133 -2.24 2.81 6.83
C ILE A 133 -1.19 3.60 7.63
N THR A 134 -0.47 4.51 6.97
CA THR A 134 0.64 5.23 7.60
C THR A 134 0.18 6.42 8.46
N GLY A 135 -1.02 6.95 8.20
CA GLY A 135 -1.56 8.17 8.80
C GLY A 135 -0.87 9.45 8.31
N SER A 136 -0.23 9.41 7.14
CA SER A 136 0.53 10.56 6.61
C SER A 136 0.47 10.58 5.09
N ASN A 137 0.27 11.76 4.49
CA ASN A 137 0.33 11.95 3.05
C ASN A 137 1.75 12.39 2.64
N VAL A 138 2.41 11.61 1.79
CA VAL A 138 3.80 11.87 1.36
C VAL A 138 3.91 13.01 0.37
N MET A 139 2.88 13.19 -0.45
CA MET A 139 2.80 14.23 -1.48
C MET A 139 2.38 15.60 -0.91
N SER A 140 2.04 15.70 0.38
CA SER A 140 1.83 16.98 1.05
C SER A 140 3.16 17.48 1.66
N PRO A 141 3.51 18.77 1.50
CA PRO A 141 4.67 19.34 2.19
C PRO A 141 4.50 19.20 3.71
N ALA A 142 5.61 18.88 4.38
CA ALA A 142 5.68 18.68 5.82
C ALA A 142 5.38 19.97 6.62
#